data_AF-A0A662ENT3-F1
#
_entry.id   AF-A0A662ENT3-F1
#
_cell.length_a   1.000
_cell.length_b   1.000
_cell.length_c   1.000
_cell.angle_alpha   90.00
_cell.angle_beta   90.00
_cell.angle_gamma   90.00
#
_symmetry.space_group_name_H-M   'P 1'
#
loop_
_entity.id
_entity.type
_entity.pdbx_description
1 polymer ?
#
loop_
_entity_poly.entity_id
_entity_poly.type
_entity_poly.pdbx_seq_one_letter_code
_entity_poly.pdbx_strand_id
1 'polypeptide(L)'
;MAISGDDIKKVRLGLASPEEMLSWSRGEVTNSETINYRTHKPERGGLYAEEIFGPENDYECACGKYKGKKYEGITCEKCGVLVTDSSVRRVNMGHIRLASPVVHFWYLKGVASPLSRLLGIKRRDLRRIAYYETETSREDLFVVTSSSSPKIKVGETLYDTEVRILSGAFTFQVERAFLVTSAPKVTAEEAGTALIEERKLQTGEPFRVVILGKHEYPVTMDTDLYVEDGEEVEEGQLICERPAGEVCSQTMFEMLSARYEGIEGQPITETVDNLAFLVTRVKGDVPLRVGQQITSLERRAYERAFPGTFEAATGAFGIKGLLANLDLDALSEELWEQLDRTANQGERRRLLHRLEVVEQLKKSGNRPENMVLEVVPVLPPALRPMIQLEGGKFATTDLNDLYRRIINRNNRLKKLMEMGAPEIILRNERRMLQEAVDALIHNEKKDNPIRGRDGRPLKSLSERIQGKQGRLRRHLLGRRVDYSGRAVIVVNPKLKLYQCGIPKKMALELFKPFVLARLENVTFSDYDEVKNRALAGELPEVWDILDELIK
;
A
#
# COMPACT_ATOMS: atom_id res chain seq x y z
N MET A 1 26.12 18.24 -26.67
CA MET A 1 26.36 19.45 -25.85
C MET A 1 26.10 19.09 -24.40
N ALA A 2 27.12 19.20 -23.54
CA ALA A 2 26.90 19.12 -22.10
C ALA A 2 26.15 20.39 -21.67
N ILE A 3 24.96 20.23 -21.12
CA ILE A 3 24.14 21.35 -20.63
C ILE A 3 24.84 21.87 -19.37
N SER A 4 25.30 23.13 -19.38
CA SER A 4 25.82 23.77 -18.16
C SER A 4 24.64 24.11 -17.24
N GLY A 5 24.88 24.15 -15.93
CA GLY A 5 23.85 24.56 -14.97
C GLY A 5 23.27 25.95 -15.29
N ASP A 6 24.09 26.83 -15.87
CA ASP A 6 23.72 28.19 -16.24
C ASP A 6 22.78 28.27 -17.45
N ASP A 7 22.69 27.19 -18.24
CA ASP A 7 21.78 27.11 -19.40
C ASP A 7 20.33 26.78 -18.99
N ILE A 8 20.11 26.34 -17.75
CA ILE A 8 18.81 25.87 -17.26
C ILE A 8 17.92 27.06 -16.87
N LYS A 9 17.01 27.46 -17.76
CA LYS A 9 16.08 28.58 -17.52
C LYS A 9 14.93 28.26 -16.56
N LYS A 10 14.45 27.00 -16.55
CA LYS A 10 13.27 26.58 -15.77
C LYS A 10 13.41 25.12 -15.35
N VAL A 11 12.85 24.80 -14.17
CA VAL A 11 12.71 23.43 -13.67
C VAL A 11 11.21 23.13 -13.55
N ARG A 12 10.75 22.05 -14.19
CA ARG A 12 9.36 21.59 -14.13
C ARG A 12 9.26 20.35 -13.24
N LEU A 13 8.25 20.32 -12.39
CA LEU A 13 7.88 19.14 -11.59
C LEU A 13 6.52 18.63 -12.09
N GLY A 14 6.35 17.32 -12.14
CA GLY A 14 5.14 16.67 -12.60
C GLY A 14 4.95 15.31 -11.93
N LEU A 15 3.78 14.69 -12.16
CA LEU A 15 3.58 13.30 -11.78
C LEU A 15 4.36 12.41 -12.72
N ALA A 16 4.94 11.34 -12.19
CA ALA A 16 5.63 10.36 -13.00
C ALA A 16 4.68 9.18 -13.27
N SER A 17 4.48 8.87 -14.54
CA SER A 17 3.78 7.67 -14.97
C SER A 17 4.61 6.41 -14.71
N PRO A 18 3.98 5.22 -14.62
CA PRO A 18 4.72 3.96 -14.54
C PRO A 18 5.72 3.78 -15.69
N GLU A 19 5.36 4.20 -16.90
CA GLU A 19 6.22 4.13 -18.09
C GLU A 19 7.45 5.04 -17.95
N GLU A 20 7.27 6.28 -17.47
CA GLU A 20 8.39 7.18 -17.19
C GLU A 20 9.31 6.62 -16.10
N MET A 21 8.75 6.07 -15.01
CA MET A 21 9.55 5.44 -13.95
C MET A 21 10.38 4.25 -14.46
N LEU A 22 9.82 3.45 -15.37
CA LEU A 22 10.54 2.37 -16.03
C LEU A 22 11.64 2.90 -16.96
N SER A 23 11.41 4.02 -17.65
CA SER A 23 12.42 4.63 -18.55
C SER A 23 13.68 5.10 -17.81
N TRP A 24 13.56 5.48 -16.54
CA TRP A 24 14.70 5.85 -15.70
C TRP A 24 15.47 4.63 -15.18
N SER A 25 14.81 3.48 -15.17
CA SER A 25 15.34 2.28 -14.56
C SER A 25 16.31 1.54 -15.48
N ARG A 26 17.36 0.98 -14.89
CA ARG A 26 18.29 0.08 -15.54
C ARG A 26 18.04 -1.41 -15.24
N GLY A 27 17.06 -1.71 -14.38
CA GLY A 27 16.71 -3.09 -14.01
C GLY A 27 15.75 -3.17 -12.82
N GLU A 28 15.04 -4.29 -12.73
CA GLU A 28 14.15 -4.60 -11.60
C GLU A 28 14.95 -5.16 -10.43
N VAL A 29 14.73 -4.61 -9.23
CA VAL A 29 15.27 -5.15 -7.98
C VAL A 29 14.33 -6.24 -7.48
N THR A 30 14.75 -7.49 -7.63
CA THR A 30 13.93 -8.67 -7.30
C THR A 30 14.24 -9.23 -5.92
N ASN A 31 15.43 -8.99 -5.39
CA ASN A 31 15.88 -9.51 -4.09
C ASN A 31 16.10 -8.37 -3.07
N SER A 32 15.76 -8.63 -1.80
CA SER A 32 15.99 -7.71 -0.69
C SER A 32 17.41 -7.81 -0.11
N GLU A 33 18.19 -8.78 -0.56
CA GLU A 33 19.60 -8.87 -0.16
C GLU A 33 20.43 -7.70 -0.67
N THR A 34 21.49 -7.38 0.08
CA THR A 34 22.35 -6.23 -0.18
C THR A 34 23.70 -6.67 -0.72
N ILE A 35 24.55 -7.21 0.16
CA ILE A 35 25.89 -7.68 -0.13
C ILE A 35 26.08 -9.03 0.55
N ASN A 36 26.91 -9.87 -0.04
CA ASN A 36 27.28 -11.13 0.58
C ASN A 36 28.21 -10.87 1.77
N TYR A 37 27.91 -11.47 2.92
CA TYR A 37 28.71 -11.27 4.14
C TYR A 37 30.11 -11.89 4.08
N ARG A 38 30.36 -12.86 3.19
CA ARG A 38 31.66 -13.53 3.03
C ARG A 38 32.51 -12.86 1.95
N THR A 39 31.93 -12.62 0.78
CA THR A 39 32.68 -12.08 -0.36
C THR A 39 32.69 -10.56 -0.41
N HIS A 40 31.85 -9.91 0.41
CA HIS A 40 31.60 -8.46 0.41
C HIS A 40 31.12 -7.90 -0.94
N LYS A 41 30.79 -8.79 -1.90
CA LYS A 41 30.28 -8.39 -3.21
C LYS A 41 28.76 -8.17 -3.18
N PRO A 42 28.23 -7.24 -3.99
CA PRO A 42 26.80 -7.09 -4.17
C PRO A 42 26.11 -8.37 -4.65
N GLU A 43 24.96 -8.68 -4.07
CA GLU A 43 24.14 -9.81 -4.51
C GLU A 43 23.39 -9.48 -5.80
N ARG A 44 23.27 -10.47 -6.70
CA ARG A 44 22.56 -10.30 -7.99
C ARG A 44 21.07 -10.07 -7.77
N GLY A 45 20.48 -9.17 -8.54
CA GLY A 45 19.09 -8.72 -8.39
C GLY A 45 18.79 -8.01 -7.06
N GLY A 46 19.80 -7.80 -6.21
CA GLY A 46 19.69 -7.16 -4.90
C GLY A 46 19.71 -5.64 -4.96
N LEU A 47 19.69 -5.02 -3.79
CA LEU A 47 19.67 -3.55 -3.66
C LEU A 47 20.97 -2.87 -4.10
N TYR A 48 22.07 -3.60 -4.30
CA TYR A 48 23.36 -3.05 -4.73
C TYR A 48 23.87 -3.67 -6.03
N ALA A 49 23.05 -4.50 -6.68
CA ALA A 49 23.35 -5.27 -7.89
C ALA A 49 24.08 -4.43 -8.94
N GLU A 50 25.27 -4.88 -9.34
CA GLU A 50 26.10 -4.17 -10.32
C GLU A 50 25.48 -4.18 -11.72
N GLU A 51 24.73 -5.22 -12.07
CA GLU A 51 24.04 -5.33 -13.36
C GLU A 51 22.91 -4.30 -13.52
N ILE A 52 22.36 -3.79 -12.40
CA ILE A 52 21.33 -2.75 -12.40
C ILE A 52 21.98 -1.37 -12.28
N PHE A 53 22.82 -1.17 -11.25
CA PHE A 53 23.27 0.16 -10.88
C PHE A 53 24.60 0.56 -11.52
N GLY A 54 25.34 -0.39 -12.08
CA GLY A 54 26.69 -0.21 -12.64
C GLY A 54 27.79 -0.77 -11.73
N PRO A 55 29.03 -0.78 -12.21
CA PRO A 55 30.15 -1.48 -11.57
C PRO A 55 30.64 -0.77 -10.30
N GLU A 56 31.12 -1.54 -9.32
CA GLU A 56 31.65 -1.00 -8.07
C GLU A 56 33.02 -0.32 -8.26
N ASN A 57 33.87 -0.91 -9.10
CA ASN A 57 35.17 -0.36 -9.49
C ASN A 57 35.11 0.19 -10.92
N ASP A 58 35.91 1.22 -11.20
CA ASP A 58 35.94 1.85 -12.52
C ASP A 58 36.37 0.87 -13.61
N TYR A 59 35.54 0.74 -14.66
CA TYR A 59 35.80 -0.09 -15.81
C TYR A 59 36.10 -1.56 -15.49
N GLU A 60 35.50 -2.10 -14.42
CA GLU A 60 35.61 -3.51 -14.03
C GLU A 60 34.24 -4.14 -13.85
N CYS A 61 34.01 -5.30 -14.47
CA CYS A 61 32.78 -6.06 -14.25
C CYS A 61 32.86 -6.94 -12.98
N ALA A 62 31.72 -7.22 -12.34
CA ALA A 62 31.63 -8.00 -11.09
C ALA A 62 32.42 -9.33 -11.06
N CYS A 63 32.48 -10.05 -12.19
CA CYS A 63 33.18 -11.33 -12.32
C CYS A 63 34.68 -11.21 -12.66
N GLY A 64 35.15 -10.02 -13.01
CA GLY A 64 36.54 -9.76 -13.38
C GLY A 64 36.95 -10.20 -14.79
N LYS A 65 36.03 -10.68 -15.65
CA LYS A 65 36.31 -11.06 -17.06
C LYS A 65 36.83 -9.88 -17.87
N TYR A 66 36.17 -8.72 -17.75
CA TYR A 66 36.55 -7.47 -18.39
C TYR A 66 37.04 -6.50 -17.32
N LYS A 67 38.27 -5.99 -17.52
CA LYS A 67 38.94 -5.00 -16.66
C LYS A 67 39.67 -3.96 -17.48
N GLY A 68 39.53 -2.71 -17.09
CA GLY A 68 40.20 -1.56 -17.69
C GLY A 68 39.39 -0.90 -18.79
N LYS A 69 39.74 0.36 -19.07
CA LYS A 69 39.01 1.26 -19.96
C LYS A 69 38.84 0.76 -21.40
N LYS A 70 39.69 -0.15 -21.86
CA LYS A 70 39.60 -0.75 -23.20
C LYS A 70 38.29 -1.51 -23.48
N TYR A 71 37.57 -1.94 -22.43
CA TYR A 71 36.30 -2.65 -22.55
C TYR A 71 35.09 -1.77 -22.22
N GLU A 72 35.28 -0.45 -22.16
CA GLU A 72 34.19 0.51 -21.92
C GLU A 72 33.04 0.31 -22.91
N GLY A 73 31.81 0.28 -22.40
CA GLY A 73 30.60 0.08 -23.19
C GLY A 73 30.22 -1.38 -23.45
N ILE A 74 31.05 -2.35 -23.06
CA ILE A 74 30.74 -3.78 -23.21
C ILE A 74 29.94 -4.27 -22.00
N THR A 75 28.80 -4.90 -22.25
CA THR A 75 28.04 -5.64 -21.22
C THR A 75 28.58 -7.06 -21.11
N CYS A 76 29.03 -7.45 -19.92
CA CYS A 76 29.62 -8.76 -19.71
C CYS A 76 28.57 -9.90 -19.82
N GLU A 77 28.80 -10.89 -20.68
CA GLU A 77 27.90 -12.05 -20.88
C GLU A 77 27.71 -12.90 -19.61
N LYS A 78 28.73 -12.96 -18.74
CA LYS A 78 28.69 -13.82 -17.53
C LYS A 78 27.94 -13.14 -16.38
N CYS A 79 28.30 -11.89 -16.07
CA CYS A 79 27.73 -11.17 -14.93
C CYS A 79 26.61 -10.19 -15.29
N GLY A 80 26.44 -9.81 -16.57
CA GLY A 80 25.45 -8.84 -17.03
C GLY A 80 25.81 -7.37 -16.74
N VAL A 81 26.99 -7.11 -16.18
CA VAL A 81 27.43 -5.76 -15.79
C VAL A 81 27.99 -5.03 -17.01
N LEU A 82 27.51 -3.81 -17.22
CA LEU A 82 28.07 -2.86 -18.19
C LEU A 82 29.39 -2.29 -17.65
N VAL A 83 30.46 -2.43 -18.41
CA VAL A 83 31.78 -1.87 -18.06
C VAL A 83 31.76 -0.36 -18.34
N THR A 84 31.79 0.44 -17.28
CA THR A 84 31.75 1.90 -17.31
C THR A 84 32.39 2.47 -16.03
N ASP A 85 32.49 3.79 -15.94
CA ASP A 85 32.88 4.50 -14.71
C ASP A 85 31.92 4.21 -13.54
N SER A 86 32.44 4.04 -12.32
CA SER A 86 31.63 3.72 -11.13
C SER A 86 30.67 4.85 -10.72
N SER A 87 30.91 6.09 -11.19
CA SER A 87 30.05 7.25 -10.90
C SER A 87 28.61 7.05 -11.37
N VAL A 88 28.36 6.16 -12.34
CA VAL A 88 27.00 5.81 -12.77
C VAL A 88 26.14 5.27 -11.63
N ARG A 89 26.74 4.68 -10.57
CA ARG A 89 26.04 4.23 -9.34
C ARG A 89 25.43 5.36 -8.51
N ARG A 90 25.68 6.62 -8.90
CA ARG A 90 25.04 7.83 -8.34
C ARG A 90 23.82 8.28 -9.15
N VAL A 91 23.67 7.81 -10.39
CA VAL A 91 22.66 8.30 -11.34
C VAL A 91 21.68 7.20 -11.75
N ASN A 92 22.18 5.99 -12.02
CA ASN A 92 21.36 4.87 -12.46
C ASN A 92 20.34 4.47 -11.38
N MET A 93 19.06 4.47 -11.76
CA MET A 93 17.96 4.07 -10.90
C MET A 93 17.58 2.60 -11.14
N GLY A 94 17.07 1.96 -10.11
CA GLY A 94 16.38 0.67 -10.20
C GLY A 94 14.88 0.87 -10.09
N HIS A 95 14.11 -0.20 -10.25
CA HIS A 95 12.68 -0.16 -9.94
C HIS A 95 12.23 -1.46 -9.26
N ILE A 96 11.08 -1.40 -8.59
CA ILE A 96 10.37 -2.57 -8.06
C ILE A 96 9.00 -2.59 -8.74
N ARG A 97 8.67 -3.67 -9.44
CA ARG A 97 7.32 -3.87 -9.98
C ARG A 97 6.44 -4.46 -8.90
N LEU A 98 5.41 -3.72 -8.51
CA LEU A 98 4.50 -4.14 -7.46
C LEU A 98 3.52 -5.21 -7.99
N ALA A 99 3.22 -6.20 -7.16
CA ALA A 99 2.25 -7.25 -7.45
C ALA A 99 0.80 -6.75 -7.35
N SER A 100 0.59 -5.68 -6.59
CA SER A 100 -0.67 -4.95 -6.48
C SER A 100 -0.34 -3.45 -6.53
N PRO A 101 -1.14 -2.63 -7.22
CA PRO A 101 -1.00 -1.19 -7.18
C PRO A 101 -1.17 -0.68 -5.75
N VAL A 102 -0.59 0.48 -5.49
CA VAL A 102 -0.53 1.13 -4.19
C VAL A 102 -0.83 2.61 -4.36
N VAL A 103 -1.70 3.18 -3.55
CA VAL A 103 -2.01 4.62 -3.64
C VAL A 103 -0.86 5.41 -3.04
N HIS A 104 -0.37 6.43 -3.73
CA HIS A 104 0.77 7.22 -3.23
C HIS A 104 0.36 8.06 -2.00
N PHE A 105 1.11 7.91 -0.90
CA PHE A 105 0.80 8.47 0.42
C PHE A 105 0.42 9.96 0.41
N TRP A 106 1.18 10.80 -0.30
CA TRP A 106 0.93 12.25 -0.34
C TRP A 106 -0.47 12.62 -0.83
N TYR A 107 -1.03 11.85 -1.77
CA TYR A 107 -2.36 12.15 -2.33
C TYR A 107 -3.49 11.56 -1.49
N LEU A 108 -3.21 10.56 -0.65
CA LEU A 108 -4.17 9.88 0.21
C LEU A 108 -4.31 10.53 1.60
N LYS A 109 -3.22 10.65 2.37
CA LYS A 109 -3.24 11.06 3.79
C LYS A 109 -2.99 12.57 4.02
N GLY A 110 -2.82 13.38 2.98
CA GLY A 110 -2.64 14.83 3.10
C GLY A 110 -3.80 15.54 3.84
N VAL A 111 -3.50 16.66 4.52
CA VAL A 111 -4.51 17.50 5.23
C VAL A 111 -5.63 17.94 4.27
N ALA A 112 -5.29 18.10 2.99
CA ALA A 112 -6.20 18.31 1.87
C ALA A 112 -5.91 17.26 0.78
N SER A 113 -6.35 16.02 0.97
CA SER A 113 -6.15 14.94 0.00
C SER A 113 -6.67 15.33 -1.39
N PRO A 114 -5.80 15.44 -2.41
CA PRO A 114 -6.20 15.71 -3.78
C PRO A 114 -7.14 14.63 -4.32
N LEU A 115 -6.93 13.36 -3.96
CA LEU A 115 -7.82 12.25 -4.33
C LEU A 115 -9.23 12.42 -3.76
N SER A 116 -9.34 12.81 -2.48
CA SER A 116 -10.63 13.07 -1.84
C SER A 116 -11.38 14.19 -2.52
N ARG A 117 -10.69 15.28 -2.88
CA ARG A 117 -11.29 16.40 -3.61
C ARG A 117 -11.73 15.96 -5.00
N LEU A 118 -10.84 15.32 -5.76
CA LEU A 118 -11.10 14.90 -7.14
C LEU A 118 -12.30 13.96 -7.25
N LEU A 119 -12.30 12.89 -6.45
CA LEU A 119 -13.34 11.86 -6.48
C LEU A 119 -14.63 12.25 -5.72
N GLY A 120 -14.61 13.34 -4.94
CA GLY A 120 -15.74 13.72 -4.08
C GLY A 120 -15.99 12.76 -2.91
N ILE A 121 -15.08 11.81 -2.67
CA ILE A 121 -15.19 10.81 -1.60
C ILE A 121 -14.49 11.34 -0.35
N LYS A 122 -15.08 11.12 0.84
CA LYS A 122 -14.46 11.53 2.11
C LYS A 122 -13.12 10.81 2.30
N ARG A 123 -12.11 11.55 2.80
CA ARG A 123 -10.79 11.00 3.09
C ARG A 123 -10.79 9.75 3.98
N ARG A 124 -11.70 9.68 4.97
CA ARG A 124 -11.84 8.51 5.85
C ARG A 124 -12.17 7.26 5.02
N ASP A 125 -13.09 7.39 4.08
CA ASP A 125 -13.56 6.29 3.27
C ASP A 125 -12.51 5.86 2.24
N LEU A 126 -11.85 6.81 1.57
CA LEU A 126 -10.72 6.50 0.69
C LEU A 126 -9.58 5.80 1.43
N ARG A 127 -9.29 6.21 2.68
CA ARG A 127 -8.32 5.52 3.51
C ARG A 127 -8.77 4.08 3.75
N ARG A 128 -10.00 3.88 4.23
CA ARG A 128 -10.55 2.55 4.49
C ARG A 128 -10.44 1.63 3.27
N ILE A 129 -10.82 2.12 2.10
CA ILE A 129 -10.72 1.39 0.84
C ILE A 129 -9.26 1.06 0.51
N ALA A 130 -8.36 2.06 0.53
CA ALA A 130 -6.95 1.86 0.18
C ALA A 130 -6.21 0.88 1.11
N TYR A 131 -6.54 0.86 2.40
CA TYR A 131 -5.96 -0.05 3.40
C TYR A 131 -6.77 -1.34 3.60
N TYR A 132 -7.79 -1.59 2.78
CA TYR A 132 -8.65 -2.77 2.88
C TYR A 132 -9.24 -2.98 4.29
N GLU A 133 -9.58 -1.88 4.97
CA GLU A 133 -10.23 -1.90 6.29
C GLU A 133 -11.68 -2.39 6.13
N THR A 134 -12.12 -3.29 7.00
CA THR A 134 -13.50 -3.76 7.07
C THR A 134 -14.35 -2.87 7.99
N GLU A 135 -15.64 -2.74 7.68
CA GLU A 135 -16.65 -2.29 8.63
C GLU A 135 -17.37 -3.49 9.19
N THR A 136 -17.56 -3.50 10.50
CA THR A 136 -18.42 -4.49 11.11
C THR A 136 -19.86 -3.98 11.06
N SER A 137 -20.77 -4.75 10.46
CA SER A 137 -22.22 -4.51 10.54
C SER A 137 -22.91 -5.68 11.24
N ARG A 138 -24.05 -5.38 11.87
CA ARG A 138 -24.95 -6.39 12.40
C ARG A 138 -26.02 -6.64 11.36
N GLU A 139 -26.14 -7.87 10.89
CA GLU A 139 -27.10 -8.27 9.87
C GLU A 139 -28.03 -9.31 10.47
N ASP A 140 -29.34 -9.09 10.31
CA ASP A 140 -30.32 -10.12 10.58
C ASP A 140 -30.29 -11.17 9.46
N LEU A 141 -30.45 -12.43 9.83
CA LEU A 141 -30.49 -13.54 8.89
C LEU A 141 -31.94 -13.94 8.60
N PHE A 142 -32.22 -14.24 7.34
CA PHE A 142 -33.54 -14.65 6.85
C PHE A 142 -33.45 -15.98 6.10
N VAL A 143 -34.50 -16.78 6.17
CA VAL A 143 -34.67 -18.02 5.39
C VAL A 143 -35.66 -17.75 4.26
N VAL A 144 -35.32 -18.19 3.06
CA VAL A 144 -36.23 -18.13 1.90
C VAL A 144 -37.29 -19.22 2.01
N THR A 145 -38.55 -18.84 2.20
CA THR A 145 -39.67 -19.78 2.36
C THR A 145 -40.32 -20.16 1.03
N SER A 146 -40.37 -19.22 0.08
CA SER A 146 -40.83 -19.49 -1.28
C SER A 146 -40.10 -18.61 -2.29
N SER A 147 -39.85 -19.13 -3.50
CA SER A 147 -39.18 -18.38 -4.56
C SER A 147 -39.80 -18.71 -5.91
N SER A 148 -40.04 -17.67 -6.71
CA SER A 148 -40.48 -17.81 -8.12
C SER A 148 -39.30 -17.85 -9.10
N SER A 149 -38.07 -17.65 -8.61
CA SER A 149 -36.86 -17.54 -9.44
C SER A 149 -35.91 -18.72 -9.17
N PRO A 150 -35.37 -19.38 -10.21
CA PRO A 150 -34.40 -20.46 -10.02
C PRO A 150 -33.07 -19.96 -9.44
N LYS A 151 -32.83 -18.63 -9.46
CA LYS A 151 -31.63 -18.02 -8.90
C LYS A 151 -31.66 -17.93 -7.39
N ILE A 152 -32.80 -18.11 -6.72
CA ILE A 152 -32.92 -18.08 -5.25
C ILE A 152 -33.56 -19.39 -4.82
N LYS A 153 -32.86 -20.17 -4.00
CA LYS A 153 -33.33 -21.48 -3.56
C LYS A 153 -34.18 -21.34 -2.30
N VAL A 154 -35.26 -22.12 -2.23
CA VAL A 154 -36.03 -22.28 -0.98
C VAL A 154 -35.14 -22.98 0.06
N GLY A 155 -35.17 -22.50 1.30
CA GLY A 155 -34.31 -22.95 2.40
C GLY A 155 -32.93 -22.28 2.46
N GLU A 156 -32.55 -21.47 1.46
CA GLU A 156 -31.31 -20.68 1.52
C GLU A 156 -31.40 -19.56 2.56
N THR A 157 -30.28 -19.27 3.24
CA THR A 157 -30.17 -18.14 4.15
C THR A 157 -29.59 -16.90 3.48
N LEU A 158 -30.19 -15.74 3.74
CA LEU A 158 -29.79 -14.45 3.19
C LEU A 158 -29.69 -13.41 4.30
N TYR A 159 -28.70 -12.52 4.23
CA TYR A 159 -28.62 -11.37 5.13
C TYR A 159 -29.65 -10.29 4.74
N ASP A 160 -30.10 -9.47 5.71
CA ASP A 160 -31.02 -8.36 5.50
C ASP A 160 -30.64 -7.47 4.29
N THR A 161 -29.36 -7.10 4.19
CA THR A 161 -28.85 -6.32 3.07
C THR A 161 -29.05 -7.00 1.71
N GLU A 162 -28.87 -8.33 1.65
CA GLU A 162 -29.06 -9.11 0.42
C GLU A 162 -30.55 -9.23 0.08
N VAL A 163 -31.41 -9.50 1.06
CA VAL A 163 -32.87 -9.55 0.89
C VAL A 163 -33.39 -8.24 0.31
N ARG A 164 -32.96 -7.10 0.84
CA ARG A 164 -33.37 -5.77 0.37
C ARG A 164 -33.04 -5.53 -1.10
N ILE A 165 -31.87 -5.98 -1.56
CA ILE A 165 -31.41 -5.78 -2.95
C ILE A 165 -32.08 -6.81 -3.88
N LEU A 166 -32.08 -8.08 -3.49
CA LEU A 166 -32.60 -9.16 -4.32
C LEU A 166 -34.11 -9.05 -4.51
N SER A 167 -34.86 -8.56 -3.52
CA SER A 167 -36.31 -8.33 -3.63
C SER A 167 -36.67 -7.30 -4.71
N GLY A 168 -35.74 -6.41 -5.09
CA GLY A 168 -35.92 -5.48 -6.20
C GLY A 168 -35.82 -6.14 -7.58
N ALA A 169 -35.19 -7.32 -7.68
CA ALA A 169 -34.93 -8.03 -8.93
C ALA A 169 -35.69 -9.36 -9.06
N PHE A 170 -36.07 -9.98 -7.95
CA PHE A 170 -36.70 -11.29 -7.91
C PHE A 170 -37.91 -11.29 -6.96
N THR A 171 -38.90 -12.13 -7.26
CA THR A 171 -40.06 -12.35 -6.40
C THR A 171 -39.87 -13.61 -5.55
N PHE A 172 -39.71 -13.42 -4.24
CA PHE A 172 -39.56 -14.47 -3.25
C PHE A 172 -40.09 -13.97 -1.90
N GLN A 173 -40.39 -14.90 -0.99
CA GLN A 173 -40.79 -14.61 0.39
C GLN A 173 -39.68 -15.08 1.32
N VAL A 174 -39.51 -14.35 2.42
CA VAL A 174 -38.55 -14.67 3.46
C VAL A 174 -39.18 -14.51 4.84
N GLU A 175 -38.65 -15.26 5.79
CA GLU A 175 -38.93 -15.06 7.20
C GLU A 175 -37.63 -14.96 7.99
N ARG A 176 -37.69 -14.37 9.19
CA ARG A 176 -36.53 -14.31 10.07
C ARG A 176 -36.04 -15.72 10.39
N ALA A 177 -34.73 -15.91 10.33
CA ALA A 177 -34.09 -17.16 10.71
C ALA A 177 -34.00 -17.26 12.23
N PHE A 178 -34.43 -18.39 12.79
CA PHE A 178 -34.34 -18.73 14.20
C PHE A 178 -33.35 -19.87 14.39
N LEU A 179 -32.44 -19.73 15.35
CA LEU A 179 -31.58 -20.81 15.81
C LEU A 179 -32.28 -21.52 16.98
N VAL A 180 -32.54 -22.81 16.83
CA VAL A 180 -33.07 -23.65 17.91
C VAL A 180 -31.93 -23.97 18.87
N THR A 181 -31.97 -23.42 20.08
CA THR A 181 -30.91 -23.57 21.08
C THR A 181 -31.09 -24.80 21.96
N SER A 182 -32.35 -25.20 22.20
CA SER A 182 -32.70 -26.41 22.94
C SER A 182 -33.91 -27.04 22.28
N ALA A 183 -33.84 -28.35 22.06
CA ALA A 183 -34.97 -29.13 21.59
C ALA A 183 -35.02 -30.46 22.36
N PRO A 184 -36.19 -30.88 22.88
CA PRO A 184 -36.33 -32.20 23.48
C PRO A 184 -36.21 -33.29 22.41
N LYS A 185 -35.81 -34.49 22.85
CA LYS A 185 -35.90 -35.69 22.01
C LYS A 185 -37.37 -35.98 21.71
N VAL A 186 -37.68 -36.32 20.46
CA VAL A 186 -39.05 -36.66 20.06
C VAL A 186 -39.20 -38.17 20.20
N THR A 187 -40.02 -38.60 21.17
CA THR A 187 -40.38 -40.00 21.41
C THR A 187 -41.84 -40.24 21.05
N ALA A 188 -42.16 -41.46 20.63
CA ALA A 188 -43.53 -41.90 20.36
C ALA A 188 -44.37 -41.83 21.65
N GLU A 189 -45.51 -41.14 21.59
CA GLU A 189 -46.47 -41.04 22.71
C GLU A 189 -47.46 -42.22 22.69
N GLU A 190 -47.56 -42.94 21.57
CA GLU A 190 -48.43 -44.10 21.39
C GLU A 190 -47.74 -45.10 20.44
N ALA A 191 -47.97 -46.41 20.65
CA ALA A 191 -47.50 -47.44 19.74
C ALA A 191 -48.34 -47.47 18.43
N GLY A 192 -47.69 -47.62 17.29
CA GLY A 192 -48.39 -47.66 16.00
C GLY A 192 -47.45 -47.76 14.80
N THR A 193 -48.03 -47.91 13.60
CA THR A 193 -47.26 -47.91 12.35
C THR A 193 -46.91 -46.47 11.98
N ALA A 194 -45.62 -46.19 11.79
CA ALA A 194 -45.14 -44.88 11.37
C ALA A 194 -45.52 -44.60 9.91
N LEU A 195 -46.27 -43.54 9.67
CA LEU A 195 -46.52 -43.01 8.34
C LEU A 195 -45.80 -41.66 8.20
N ILE A 196 -44.90 -41.53 7.22
CA ILE A 196 -44.10 -40.33 7.01
C ILE A 196 -44.66 -39.55 5.82
N GLU A 197 -45.23 -38.38 6.08
CA GLU A 197 -45.75 -37.49 5.05
C GLU A 197 -44.90 -36.22 4.90
N GLU A 198 -44.65 -35.79 3.66
CA GLU A 198 -44.12 -34.46 3.40
C GLU A 198 -45.27 -33.47 3.24
N ARG A 199 -45.29 -32.44 4.09
CA ARG A 199 -46.27 -31.35 4.05
C ARG A 199 -45.56 -30.02 3.82
N LYS A 200 -46.34 -28.99 3.50
CA LYS A 200 -45.84 -27.61 3.33
C LYS A 200 -46.53 -26.70 4.32
N LEU A 201 -45.75 -25.82 4.95
CA LEU A 201 -46.28 -24.73 5.76
C LEU A 201 -47.07 -23.75 4.88
N GLN A 202 -47.85 -22.86 5.50
CA GLN A 202 -48.54 -21.77 4.80
C GLN A 202 -47.58 -20.89 4.00
N THR A 203 -46.32 -20.84 4.43
CA THR A 203 -45.21 -20.09 3.83
C THR A 203 -44.64 -20.78 2.57
N GLY A 204 -45.01 -22.04 2.32
CA GLY A 204 -44.50 -22.87 1.22
C GLY A 204 -43.29 -23.73 1.57
N GLU A 205 -42.73 -23.56 2.78
CA GLU A 205 -41.59 -24.34 3.28
C GLU A 205 -41.99 -25.80 3.54
N PRO A 206 -41.25 -26.78 2.99
CA PRO A 206 -41.53 -28.19 3.22
C PRO A 206 -41.08 -28.63 4.63
N PHE A 207 -41.84 -29.52 5.24
CA PHE A 207 -41.52 -30.21 6.48
C PHE A 207 -42.05 -31.64 6.44
N ARG A 208 -41.49 -32.55 7.24
CA ARG A 208 -41.99 -33.93 7.34
C ARG A 208 -42.88 -34.05 8.56
N VAL A 209 -43.88 -34.91 8.51
CA VAL A 209 -44.72 -35.27 9.66
C VAL A 209 -44.69 -36.77 9.78
N VAL A 210 -44.25 -37.26 10.95
CA VAL A 210 -44.40 -38.66 11.32
C VAL A 210 -45.74 -38.80 12.03
N ILE A 211 -46.61 -39.67 11.52
CA ILE A 211 -47.94 -39.93 12.08
C ILE A 211 -47.92 -41.29 12.77
N LEU A 212 -48.26 -41.33 14.06
CA LEU A 212 -48.45 -42.56 14.83
C LEU A 212 -49.84 -42.52 15.46
N GLY A 213 -50.74 -43.39 14.99
CA GLY A 213 -52.11 -43.45 15.47
C GLY A 213 -52.85 -42.12 15.30
N LYS A 214 -53.06 -41.40 16.41
CA LYS A 214 -53.71 -40.07 16.43
C LYS A 214 -52.74 -38.89 16.59
N HIS A 215 -51.45 -39.18 16.81
CA HIS A 215 -50.44 -38.19 17.14
C HIS A 215 -49.61 -37.83 15.89
N GLU A 216 -49.51 -36.54 15.61
CA GLU A 216 -48.64 -36.01 14.55
C GLU A 216 -47.35 -35.43 15.18
N TYR A 217 -46.21 -35.79 14.60
CA TYR A 217 -44.87 -35.35 14.99
C TYR A 217 -44.21 -34.62 13.81
N PRO A 218 -44.40 -33.30 13.67
CA PRO A 218 -43.76 -32.52 12.63
C PRO A 218 -42.26 -32.43 12.89
N VAL A 219 -41.42 -32.48 11.85
CA VAL A 219 -39.95 -32.36 11.91
C VAL A 219 -39.43 -31.57 10.70
N THR A 220 -38.26 -30.95 10.82
CA THR A 220 -37.63 -30.23 9.69
C THR A 220 -37.19 -31.22 8.62
N MET A 221 -37.03 -30.75 7.37
CA MET A 221 -36.58 -31.61 6.26
C MET A 221 -35.16 -32.14 6.45
N ASP A 222 -34.34 -31.48 7.26
CA ASP A 222 -32.94 -31.83 7.47
C ASP A 222 -32.73 -32.69 8.73
N THR A 223 -33.77 -32.93 9.54
CA THR A 223 -33.70 -33.81 10.71
C THR A 223 -33.63 -35.28 10.27
N ASP A 224 -32.63 -36.00 10.81
CA ASP A 224 -32.53 -37.46 10.68
C ASP A 224 -33.61 -38.16 11.52
N LEU A 225 -34.35 -39.06 10.87
CA LEU A 225 -35.37 -39.90 11.50
C LEU A 225 -34.76 -41.26 11.86
N TYR A 226 -35.09 -41.78 13.06
CA TYR A 226 -34.71 -43.13 13.51
C TYR A 226 -35.78 -44.19 13.19
N VAL A 227 -36.87 -43.78 12.55
CA VAL A 227 -37.98 -44.64 12.15
C VAL A 227 -38.18 -44.56 10.64
N GLU A 228 -38.49 -45.70 10.02
CA GLU A 228 -38.77 -45.81 8.59
C GLU A 228 -40.29 -45.78 8.29
N ASP A 229 -40.66 -45.40 7.07
CA ASP A 229 -42.06 -45.39 6.63
C ASP A 229 -42.61 -46.83 6.61
N GLY A 230 -43.68 -47.08 7.35
CA GLY A 230 -44.28 -48.41 7.53
C GLY A 230 -43.72 -49.25 8.68
N GLU A 231 -42.78 -48.73 9.48
CA GLU A 231 -42.22 -49.41 10.65
C GLU A 231 -43.24 -49.44 11.82
N GLU A 232 -43.31 -50.54 12.56
CA GLU A 232 -44.05 -50.58 13.83
C GLU A 232 -43.19 -49.99 14.94
N VAL A 233 -43.69 -48.90 15.54
CA VAL A 233 -42.99 -48.13 16.58
C VAL A 233 -43.67 -48.39 17.93
N GLU A 234 -42.87 -48.72 18.95
CA GLU A 234 -43.34 -48.91 20.32
C GLU A 234 -43.52 -47.57 21.05
N GLU A 235 -44.41 -47.52 22.05
CA GLU A 235 -44.57 -46.34 22.91
C GLU A 235 -43.24 -46.02 23.63
N GLY A 236 -42.80 -44.76 23.56
CA GLY A 236 -41.52 -44.31 24.10
C GLY A 236 -40.30 -44.51 23.18
N GLN A 237 -40.46 -45.16 22.03
CA GLN A 237 -39.39 -45.29 21.03
C GLN A 237 -39.01 -43.91 20.47
N LEU A 238 -37.71 -43.71 20.23
CA LEU A 238 -37.16 -42.46 19.74
C LEU A 238 -37.47 -42.29 18.23
N ILE A 239 -38.16 -41.21 17.88
CA ILE A 239 -38.51 -40.88 16.48
C ILE A 239 -37.38 -40.07 15.84
N CYS A 240 -36.95 -39.01 16.51
CA CYS A 240 -35.81 -38.19 16.07
C CYS A 240 -35.13 -37.49 17.24
N GLU A 241 -33.82 -37.32 17.14
CA GLU A 241 -33.09 -36.34 17.94
C GLU A 241 -33.13 -35.03 17.18
N ARG A 242 -33.96 -34.07 17.61
CA ARG A 242 -33.92 -32.74 17.01
C ARG A 242 -32.58 -32.12 17.33
N PRO A 243 -31.75 -31.78 16.32
CA PRO A 243 -30.44 -31.25 16.61
C PRO A 243 -30.62 -29.84 17.20
N ALA A 244 -30.23 -29.67 18.46
CA ALA A 244 -29.94 -28.33 18.97
C ALA A 244 -28.84 -27.72 18.08
N GLY A 245 -29.11 -26.56 17.49
CA GLY A 245 -28.22 -25.92 16.51
C GLY A 245 -28.78 -25.78 15.10
N GLU A 246 -29.99 -26.27 14.81
CA GLU A 246 -30.65 -26.06 13.50
C GLU A 246 -31.20 -24.64 13.32
N VAL A 247 -31.16 -24.19 12.06
CA VAL A 247 -31.73 -22.90 11.62
C VAL A 247 -33.06 -23.17 10.91
N CYS A 248 -34.13 -22.51 11.33
CA CYS A 248 -35.45 -22.62 10.70
C CYS A 248 -36.12 -21.26 10.51
N SER A 249 -37.18 -21.21 9.71
CA SER A 249 -38.02 -20.01 9.59
C SER A 249 -38.77 -19.71 10.88
N GLN A 250 -39.27 -18.49 11.02
CA GLN A 250 -40.08 -18.09 12.16
C GLN A 250 -41.36 -18.93 12.27
N THR A 251 -42.08 -19.14 11.18
CA THR A 251 -43.32 -19.94 11.19
C THR A 251 -43.04 -21.40 11.54
N MET A 252 -41.92 -21.95 11.06
CA MET A 252 -41.50 -23.30 11.44
C MET A 252 -41.22 -23.35 12.95
N PHE A 253 -40.41 -22.42 13.48
CA PHE A 253 -40.12 -22.34 14.90
C PHE A 253 -41.39 -22.26 15.77
N GLU A 254 -42.34 -21.40 15.40
CA GLU A 254 -43.62 -21.26 16.11
C GLU A 254 -44.45 -22.55 16.09
N MET A 255 -44.50 -23.26 14.95
CA MET A 255 -45.16 -24.57 14.86
C MET A 255 -44.48 -25.60 15.76
N LEU A 256 -43.15 -25.63 15.77
CA LEU A 256 -42.41 -26.55 16.63
C LEU A 256 -42.65 -26.26 18.11
N SER A 257 -42.51 -25.00 18.52
CA SER A 257 -42.74 -24.56 19.90
C SER A 257 -44.18 -24.77 20.38
N ALA A 258 -45.16 -24.74 19.47
CA ALA A 258 -46.55 -25.04 19.81
C ALA A 258 -46.79 -26.54 20.06
N ARG A 259 -46.03 -27.44 19.40
CA ARG A 259 -46.21 -28.90 19.52
C ARG A 259 -45.37 -29.53 20.63
N TYR A 260 -44.16 -29.02 20.86
CA TYR A 260 -43.19 -29.62 21.77
C TYR A 260 -42.83 -28.63 22.89
N GLU A 261 -43.05 -29.05 24.14
CA GLU A 261 -42.64 -28.28 25.31
C GLU A 261 -41.10 -28.27 25.46
N GLY A 262 -40.53 -27.13 25.86
CA GLY A 262 -39.08 -27.02 26.10
C GLY A 262 -38.24 -26.69 24.85
N ILE A 263 -38.87 -26.28 23.75
CA ILE A 263 -38.15 -25.67 22.62
C ILE A 263 -37.79 -24.23 22.95
N GLU A 264 -36.50 -23.96 22.93
CA GLU A 264 -35.95 -22.61 23.05
C GLU A 264 -35.23 -22.24 21.77
N GLY A 265 -35.33 -20.97 21.39
CA GLY A 265 -34.63 -20.44 20.22
C GLY A 265 -34.64 -18.92 20.18
N GLN A 266 -33.75 -18.37 19.38
CA GLN A 266 -33.57 -16.93 19.24
C GLN A 266 -33.38 -16.54 17.78
N PRO A 267 -33.85 -15.34 17.37
CA PRO A 267 -33.58 -14.84 16.03
C PRO A 267 -32.07 -14.68 15.82
N ILE A 268 -31.61 -15.02 14.62
CA ILE A 268 -30.19 -14.97 14.27
C ILE A 268 -29.85 -13.56 13.79
N THR A 269 -28.97 -12.90 14.53
CA THR A 269 -28.27 -11.69 14.09
C THR A 269 -26.78 -11.97 14.12
N GLU A 270 -26.13 -11.85 12.96
CA GLU A 270 -24.70 -12.08 12.82
C GLU A 270 -23.93 -10.76 12.72
N THR A 271 -22.67 -10.83 13.13
CA THR A 271 -21.74 -9.72 12.98
C THR A 271 -20.84 -9.99 11.79
N VAL A 272 -21.02 -9.22 10.71
CA VAL A 272 -20.35 -9.43 9.43
C VAL A 272 -19.31 -8.35 9.18
N ASP A 273 -18.10 -8.75 8.81
CA ASP A 273 -17.02 -7.84 8.42
C ASP A 273 -17.10 -7.51 6.92
N ASN A 274 -17.65 -6.34 6.64
CA ASN A 274 -17.89 -5.82 5.31
C ASN A 274 -16.69 -5.08 4.74
N LEU A 275 -16.19 -5.53 3.59
CA LEU A 275 -15.16 -4.81 2.84
C LEU A 275 -15.80 -3.77 1.91
N ALA A 276 -15.23 -2.57 1.86
CA ALA A 276 -15.68 -1.52 0.96
C ALA A 276 -15.14 -1.73 -0.47
N PHE A 277 -16.05 -1.65 -1.45
CA PHE A 277 -15.76 -1.66 -2.88
C PHE A 277 -16.19 -0.34 -3.50
N LEU A 278 -15.52 0.03 -4.58
CA LEU A 278 -15.89 1.16 -5.43
C LEU A 278 -16.39 0.64 -6.76
N VAL A 279 -17.57 1.09 -7.18
CA VAL A 279 -18.12 0.81 -8.50
C VAL A 279 -17.31 1.57 -9.54
N THR A 280 -16.51 0.87 -10.34
CA THR A 280 -15.60 1.47 -11.33
C THR A 280 -16.25 1.66 -12.69
N ARG A 281 -17.25 0.84 -13.01
CA ARG A 281 -17.99 0.88 -14.27
C ARG A 281 -19.39 0.33 -14.08
N VAL A 282 -20.36 0.95 -14.77
CA VAL A 282 -21.75 0.48 -14.84
C VAL A 282 -22.15 0.39 -16.31
N LYS A 283 -22.89 -0.65 -16.67
CA LYS A 283 -23.46 -0.95 -17.99
C LYS A 283 -24.91 -1.38 -17.80
N GLY A 284 -25.81 -0.86 -18.62
CA GLY A 284 -27.24 -1.17 -18.53
C GLY A 284 -27.92 -0.50 -17.35
N ASP A 285 -29.13 -0.97 -17.03
CA ASP A 285 -30.00 -0.39 -16.00
C ASP A 285 -29.78 -1.10 -14.66
N VAL A 286 -28.82 -0.60 -13.90
CA VAL A 286 -28.49 -1.06 -12.54
C VAL A 286 -28.65 0.15 -11.63
N PRO A 287 -29.21 0.00 -10.42
CA PRO A 287 -29.36 1.10 -9.46
C PRO A 287 -28.02 1.46 -8.77
N LEU A 288 -26.93 1.49 -9.53
CA LEU A 288 -25.58 1.82 -9.07
C LEU A 288 -25.01 2.95 -9.91
N ARG A 289 -24.18 3.80 -9.28
CA ARG A 289 -23.45 4.88 -9.95
C ARG A 289 -21.95 4.65 -9.88
N VAL A 290 -21.23 5.09 -10.91
CA VAL A 290 -19.76 5.08 -10.89
C VAL A 290 -19.27 5.94 -9.72
N GLY A 291 -18.32 5.42 -8.94
CA GLY A 291 -17.81 6.06 -7.73
C GLY A 291 -18.61 5.77 -6.46
N GLN A 292 -19.77 5.10 -6.56
CA GLN A 292 -20.53 4.66 -5.40
C GLN A 292 -19.74 3.62 -4.60
N GLN A 293 -19.79 3.74 -3.28
CA GLN A 293 -19.25 2.75 -2.36
C GLN A 293 -20.31 1.70 -2.08
N ILE A 294 -19.92 0.43 -2.14
CA ILE A 294 -20.77 -0.71 -1.80
C ILE A 294 -20.03 -1.68 -0.88
N THR A 295 -20.75 -2.41 -0.04
CA THR A 295 -20.18 -3.44 0.83
C THR A 295 -19.96 -4.76 0.11
N SER A 296 -19.26 -5.71 0.74
CA SER A 296 -19.12 -7.08 0.22
C SER A 296 -20.45 -7.80 0.05
N LEU A 297 -21.40 -7.60 0.98
CA LEU A 297 -22.74 -8.17 0.88
C LEU A 297 -23.53 -7.53 -0.26
N GLU A 298 -23.52 -6.20 -0.36
CA GLU A 298 -24.19 -5.50 -1.46
C GLU A 298 -23.64 -5.92 -2.82
N ARG A 299 -22.30 -6.02 -2.95
CA ARG A 299 -21.66 -6.49 -4.17
C ARG A 299 -22.14 -7.88 -4.56
N ARG A 300 -22.17 -8.83 -3.62
CA ARG A 300 -22.65 -10.21 -3.87
C ARG A 300 -24.10 -10.21 -4.33
N ALA A 301 -24.97 -9.44 -3.67
CA ALA A 301 -26.38 -9.33 -4.04
C ALA A 301 -26.56 -8.72 -5.44
N TYR A 302 -25.88 -7.62 -5.74
CA TYR A 302 -25.94 -6.98 -7.06
C TYR A 302 -25.35 -7.87 -8.16
N GLU A 303 -24.26 -8.61 -7.92
CA GLU A 303 -23.70 -9.56 -8.88
C GLU A 303 -24.69 -10.70 -9.21
N ARG A 304 -25.49 -11.15 -8.23
CA ARG A 304 -26.54 -12.16 -8.43
C ARG A 304 -27.75 -11.61 -9.18
N ALA A 305 -28.19 -10.40 -8.82
CA ALA A 305 -29.32 -9.70 -9.44
C ALA A 305 -29.03 -9.28 -10.88
N PHE A 306 -27.87 -8.66 -11.12
CA PHE A 306 -27.48 -8.07 -12.40
C PHE A 306 -26.08 -8.58 -12.85
N PRO A 307 -25.94 -9.86 -13.24
CA PRO A 307 -24.64 -10.42 -13.60
C PRO A 307 -23.98 -9.70 -14.77
N GLY A 308 -22.71 -9.30 -14.62
CA GLY A 308 -21.90 -8.70 -15.69
C GLY A 308 -22.28 -7.27 -16.10
N THR A 309 -23.20 -6.63 -15.37
CA THR A 309 -23.67 -5.27 -15.66
C THR A 309 -22.82 -4.18 -15.01
N PHE A 310 -22.09 -4.48 -13.94
CA PHE A 310 -21.19 -3.51 -13.29
C PHE A 310 -19.87 -4.17 -12.91
N GLU A 311 -18.86 -3.33 -12.70
CA GLU A 311 -17.56 -3.73 -12.17
C GLU A 311 -17.32 -2.97 -10.86
N ALA A 312 -16.94 -3.69 -9.81
CA ALA A 312 -16.59 -3.10 -8.53
C ALA A 312 -15.27 -3.67 -8.01
N ALA A 313 -14.37 -2.79 -7.59
CA ALA A 313 -13.04 -3.16 -7.11
C ALA A 313 -12.72 -2.44 -5.79
N THR A 314 -11.87 -3.06 -4.98
CA THR A 314 -11.43 -2.54 -3.68
C THR A 314 -9.97 -2.09 -3.75
N GLY A 315 -9.46 -1.46 -2.69
CA GLY A 315 -8.06 -1.05 -2.62
C GLY A 315 -7.65 -0.01 -3.66
N ALA A 316 -6.37 -0.03 -3.98
CA ALA A 316 -5.79 0.81 -5.01
C ALA A 316 -6.32 0.46 -6.42
N PHE A 317 -6.77 -0.77 -6.66
CA PHE A 317 -7.37 -1.15 -7.95
C PHE A 317 -8.67 -0.39 -8.21
N GLY A 318 -9.57 -0.33 -7.23
CA GLY A 318 -10.81 0.44 -7.35
C GLY A 318 -10.56 1.94 -7.55
N ILE A 319 -9.62 2.50 -6.78
CA ILE A 319 -9.24 3.92 -6.90
C ILE A 319 -8.63 4.20 -8.29
N LYS A 320 -7.70 3.35 -8.76
CA LYS A 320 -7.10 3.51 -10.09
C LYS A 320 -8.15 3.39 -11.20
N GLY A 321 -9.07 2.42 -11.10
CA GLY A 321 -10.15 2.22 -12.07
C GLY A 321 -11.06 3.44 -12.21
N LEU A 322 -11.42 4.08 -11.09
CA LEU A 322 -12.16 5.34 -11.12
C LEU A 322 -11.37 6.48 -11.77
N LEU A 323 -10.11 6.64 -11.38
CA LEU A 323 -9.25 7.71 -11.90
C LEU A 323 -9.02 7.58 -13.40
N ALA A 324 -8.87 6.36 -13.91
CA ALA A 324 -8.64 6.08 -15.33
C ALA A 324 -9.89 6.33 -16.20
N ASN A 325 -11.09 6.18 -15.64
CA ASN A 325 -12.36 6.42 -16.35
C ASN A 325 -12.87 7.87 -16.19
N LEU A 326 -12.10 8.74 -15.53
CA LEU A 326 -12.54 10.09 -15.20
C LEU A 326 -12.25 11.06 -16.35
N ASP A 327 -13.31 11.60 -16.95
CA ASP A 327 -13.21 12.69 -17.92
C ASP A 327 -13.09 14.03 -17.18
N LEU A 328 -11.89 14.62 -17.23
CA LEU A 328 -11.60 15.89 -16.57
C LEU A 328 -12.31 17.08 -17.22
N ASP A 329 -12.59 17.01 -18.52
CA ASP A 329 -13.27 18.09 -19.24
C ASP A 329 -14.75 18.12 -18.85
N ALA A 330 -15.42 16.99 -18.98
CA ALA A 330 -16.82 16.85 -18.57
C ALA A 330 -17.03 17.16 -17.08
N LEU A 331 -16.11 16.69 -16.21
CA LEU A 331 -16.19 16.96 -14.78
C LEU A 331 -15.99 18.46 -14.46
N SER A 332 -15.12 19.16 -15.20
CA SER A 332 -14.94 20.60 -15.00
C SER A 332 -16.22 21.38 -15.34
N GLU A 333 -16.85 21.06 -16.47
CA GLU A 333 -18.11 21.67 -16.89
C GLU A 333 -19.24 21.41 -15.87
N GLU A 334 -19.39 20.17 -15.41
CA GLU A 334 -20.37 19.80 -14.38
C GLU A 334 -20.16 20.60 -13.08
N LEU A 335 -18.90 20.76 -12.65
CA LEU A 335 -18.58 21.48 -11.42
C LEU A 335 -18.83 22.99 -11.54
N TRP A 336 -18.60 23.59 -12.71
CA TRP A 336 -18.96 24.99 -12.96
C TRP A 336 -20.48 25.19 -12.90
N GLU A 337 -21.25 24.31 -13.53
CA GLU A 337 -22.72 24.37 -13.51
C GLU A 337 -23.28 24.20 -12.09
N GLN A 338 -22.74 23.24 -11.31
CA GLN A 338 -23.10 23.06 -9.91
C GLN A 338 -22.74 24.29 -9.08
N LEU A 339 -21.57 24.89 -9.32
CA LEU A 339 -21.12 26.07 -8.61
C LEU A 339 -22.09 27.25 -8.81
N ASP A 340 -22.59 27.46 -10.02
CA ASP A 340 -23.52 28.55 -10.32
C ASP A 340 -24.91 28.34 -9.72
N ARG A 341 -25.35 27.08 -9.60
CA ARG A 341 -26.65 26.72 -8.98
C ARG A 341 -26.63 26.78 -7.46
N THR A 342 -25.49 26.50 -6.83
CA THR A 342 -25.39 26.39 -5.37
C THR A 342 -25.29 27.76 -4.69
N ALA A 343 -26.32 28.11 -3.91
CA ALA A 343 -26.32 29.31 -3.05
C ALA A 343 -25.60 29.11 -1.70
N ASN A 344 -25.48 27.86 -1.21
CA ASN A 344 -24.85 27.55 0.07
C ASN A 344 -23.33 27.79 0.02
N GLN A 345 -22.85 28.72 0.85
CA GLN A 345 -21.42 29.09 0.91
C GLN A 345 -20.49 27.93 1.26
N GLY A 346 -20.93 26.99 2.11
CA GLY A 346 -20.12 25.84 2.51
C GLY A 346 -19.93 24.83 1.38
N GLU A 347 -20.99 24.55 0.63
CA GLU A 347 -20.97 23.65 -0.52
C GLU A 347 -20.25 24.31 -1.71
N ARG A 348 -20.49 25.60 -1.95
CA ARG A 348 -19.76 26.40 -2.94
C ARG A 348 -18.25 26.32 -2.71
N ARG A 349 -17.78 26.43 -1.45
CA ARG A 349 -16.35 26.27 -1.10
C ARG A 349 -15.83 24.87 -1.41
N ARG A 350 -16.62 23.81 -1.18
CA ARG A 350 -16.22 22.43 -1.51
C ARG A 350 -16.09 22.23 -3.02
N LEU A 351 -17.04 22.72 -3.80
CA LEU A 351 -17.02 22.68 -5.25
C LEU A 351 -15.81 23.43 -5.81
N LEU A 352 -15.53 24.64 -5.31
CA LEU A 352 -14.33 25.41 -5.69
C LEU A 352 -13.03 24.63 -5.46
N HIS A 353 -12.86 24.01 -4.29
CA HIS A 353 -11.66 23.22 -4.02
C HIS A 353 -11.54 21.95 -4.86
N ARG A 354 -12.67 21.36 -5.29
CA ARG A 354 -12.69 20.22 -6.21
C ARG A 354 -12.31 20.67 -7.61
N LEU A 355 -12.94 21.74 -8.10
CA LEU A 355 -12.67 22.37 -9.39
C LEU A 355 -11.21 22.83 -9.51
N GLU A 356 -10.63 23.38 -8.44
CA GLU A 356 -9.22 23.77 -8.38
C GLU A 356 -8.29 22.60 -8.74
N VAL A 357 -8.54 21.41 -8.19
CA VAL A 357 -7.72 20.21 -8.45
C VAL A 357 -7.92 19.71 -9.88
N VAL A 358 -9.17 19.72 -10.38
CA VAL A 358 -9.48 19.31 -11.77
C VAL A 358 -8.76 20.23 -12.76
N GLU A 359 -8.87 21.54 -12.60
CA GLU A 359 -8.22 22.52 -13.46
C GLU A 359 -6.68 22.45 -13.40
N GLN A 360 -6.10 22.17 -12.22
CA GLN A 360 -4.66 21.95 -12.09
C GLN A 360 -4.19 20.71 -12.87
N LEU A 361 -4.97 19.62 -12.84
CA LEU A 361 -4.65 18.40 -13.60
C LEU A 361 -4.77 18.65 -15.10
N LYS A 362 -5.84 19.29 -15.56
CA LYS A 362 -6.02 19.68 -16.97
C LYS A 362 -4.86 20.54 -17.48
N LYS A 363 -4.53 21.62 -16.78
CA LYS A 363 -3.45 22.56 -17.18
C LYS A 363 -2.08 21.92 -17.18
N SER A 364 -1.84 20.94 -16.30
CA SER A 364 -0.55 20.29 -16.19
C SER A 364 -0.37 19.10 -17.14
N GLY A 365 -1.45 18.58 -17.73
CA GLY A 365 -1.43 17.37 -18.57
C GLY A 365 -1.12 16.09 -17.78
N ASN A 366 -1.16 16.16 -16.44
CA ASN A 366 -0.91 14.99 -15.59
C ASN A 366 -2.15 14.10 -15.56
N ARG A 367 -1.93 12.79 -15.76
CA ARG A 367 -2.96 11.77 -15.66
C ARG A 367 -3.29 11.46 -14.18
N PRO A 368 -4.56 11.54 -13.73
CA PRO A 368 -4.93 11.32 -12.33
C PRO A 368 -4.54 9.93 -11.78
N GLU A 369 -4.61 8.89 -12.61
CA GLU A 369 -4.27 7.52 -12.26
C GLU A 369 -2.79 7.33 -11.87
N ASN A 370 -1.90 8.26 -12.25
CA ASN A 370 -0.49 8.25 -11.84
C ASN A 370 -0.31 8.57 -10.34
N MET A 371 -1.37 8.95 -9.63
CA MET A 371 -1.38 9.00 -8.16
C MET A 371 -1.40 7.60 -7.52
N VAL A 372 -1.62 6.54 -8.32
CA VAL A 372 -1.53 5.14 -7.93
C VAL A 372 -0.29 4.52 -8.57
N LEU A 373 0.59 3.97 -7.74
CA LEU A 373 1.86 3.39 -8.13
C LEU A 373 1.71 1.91 -8.45
N GLU A 374 2.20 1.50 -9.61
CA GLU A 374 2.47 0.09 -9.96
C GLU A 374 3.97 -0.22 -9.94
N VAL A 375 4.78 0.82 -10.04
CA VAL A 375 6.23 0.75 -10.05
C VAL A 375 6.74 1.69 -8.97
N VAL A 376 7.68 1.20 -8.15
CA VAL A 376 8.38 2.03 -7.16
C VAL A 376 9.82 2.23 -7.60
N PRO A 377 10.27 3.46 -7.85
CA PRO A 377 11.66 3.72 -8.20
C PRO A 377 12.59 3.47 -7.01
N VAL A 378 13.73 2.85 -7.30
CA VAL A 378 14.80 2.58 -6.34
C VAL A 378 15.93 3.57 -6.57
N LEU A 379 16.27 4.34 -5.53
CA LEU A 379 17.36 5.31 -5.61
C LEU A 379 18.71 4.63 -5.93
N PRO A 380 19.64 5.35 -6.59
CA PRO A 380 21.00 4.86 -6.82
C PRO A 380 21.73 4.53 -5.50
N PRO A 381 22.53 3.45 -5.43
CA PRO A 381 23.22 3.00 -4.22
C PRO A 381 24.08 4.06 -3.54
N ALA A 382 24.76 4.92 -4.32
CA ALA A 382 25.60 5.97 -3.75
C ALA A 382 24.81 7.02 -2.94
N LEU A 383 23.49 7.14 -3.16
CA LEU A 383 22.61 8.01 -2.38
C LEU A 383 22.05 7.33 -1.11
N ARG A 384 22.32 6.03 -0.93
CA ARG A 384 21.88 5.18 0.18
C ARG A 384 22.99 4.18 0.60
N PRO A 385 24.21 4.66 0.90
CA PRO A 385 25.38 3.80 1.03
C PRO A 385 25.30 2.81 2.20
N MET A 386 26.10 1.76 2.10
CA MET A 386 26.43 0.87 3.20
C MET A 386 27.92 1.05 3.51
N ILE A 387 28.24 1.31 4.77
CA ILE A 387 29.61 1.59 5.19
C ILE A 387 30.02 0.51 6.19
N GLN A 388 31.18 -0.09 5.98
CA GLN A 388 31.79 -0.99 6.94
C GLN A 388 32.44 -0.16 8.05
N LEU A 389 32.09 -0.46 9.30
CA LEU A 389 32.70 0.12 10.49
C LEU A 389 33.88 -0.75 10.95
N GLU A 390 34.76 -0.14 11.75
CA GLU A 390 35.81 -0.86 12.47
C GLU A 390 35.19 -1.99 13.31
N GLY A 391 35.73 -3.21 13.16
CA GLY A 391 35.16 -4.42 13.79
C GLY A 391 34.18 -5.22 12.91
N GLY A 392 34.10 -4.95 11.60
CA GLY A 392 33.39 -5.79 10.64
C GLY A 392 31.86 -5.64 10.65
N LYS A 393 31.32 -4.69 11.43
CA LYS A 393 29.90 -4.34 11.40
C LYS A 393 29.59 -3.46 10.19
N PHE A 394 28.39 -3.58 9.65
CA PHE A 394 27.92 -2.72 8.56
C PHE A 394 26.89 -1.71 9.08
N ALA A 395 27.11 -0.43 8.75
CA ALA A 395 26.14 0.64 8.92
C ALA A 395 25.37 0.81 7.61
N THR A 396 24.05 0.64 7.65
CA THR A 396 23.17 0.79 6.50
C THR A 396 22.32 2.06 6.65
N THR A 397 22.01 2.72 5.53
CA THR A 397 20.99 3.78 5.58
C THR A 397 19.58 3.21 5.77
N ASP A 398 18.74 3.91 6.53
CA ASP A 398 17.33 3.58 6.79
C ASP A 398 16.52 3.26 5.53
N LEU A 399 16.83 3.90 4.39
CA LEU A 399 16.15 3.64 3.12
C LEU A 399 16.32 2.19 2.65
N ASN A 400 17.47 1.57 2.89
CA ASN A 400 17.69 0.18 2.49
C ASN A 400 16.74 -0.75 3.26
N ASP A 401 16.51 -0.49 4.55
CA ASP A 401 15.55 -1.27 5.34
C ASP A 401 14.10 -1.06 4.88
N LEU A 402 13.74 0.16 4.47
CA LEU A 402 12.42 0.46 3.91
C LEU A 402 12.22 -0.23 2.56
N TYR A 403 13.19 -0.18 1.65
CA TYR A 403 13.16 -0.92 0.38
C TYR A 403 13.10 -2.44 0.60
N ARG A 404 13.91 -2.97 1.52
CA ARG A 404 13.88 -4.40 1.90
C ARG A 404 12.49 -4.86 2.31
N ARG A 405 11.80 -4.06 3.13
CA ARG A 405 10.44 -4.37 3.56
C ARG A 405 9.46 -4.41 2.40
N ILE A 406 9.53 -3.46 1.46
CA ILE A 406 8.69 -3.45 0.26
C ILE A 406 8.94 -4.71 -0.58
N ILE A 407 10.21 -5.03 -0.88
CA ILE A 407 10.57 -6.19 -1.71
C ILE A 407 10.08 -7.49 -1.05
N ASN A 408 10.29 -7.65 0.25
CA ASN A 408 9.85 -8.85 0.98
C ASN A 408 8.32 -9.01 0.97
N ARG A 409 7.57 -7.93 1.19
CA ARG A 409 6.09 -7.95 1.13
C ARG A 409 5.59 -8.23 -0.29
N ASN A 410 6.22 -7.60 -1.28
CA ASN A 410 5.87 -7.76 -2.68
C ASN A 410 6.11 -9.20 -3.15
N ASN A 411 7.28 -9.79 -2.85
CA ASN A 411 7.61 -11.16 -3.22
C ASN A 411 6.73 -12.17 -2.48
N ARG A 412 6.39 -11.90 -1.21
CA ARG A 412 5.43 -12.72 -0.47
C ARG A 412 4.04 -12.67 -1.10
N LEU A 413 3.57 -11.50 -1.50
CA LEU A 413 2.28 -11.34 -2.18
C LEU A 413 2.26 -12.07 -3.53
N LYS A 414 3.31 -11.96 -4.36
CA LYS A 414 3.43 -12.72 -5.62
C LYS A 414 3.27 -14.22 -5.39
N LYS A 415 4.02 -14.78 -4.42
CA LYS A 415 3.94 -16.20 -4.06
C LYS A 415 2.55 -16.62 -3.56
N LEU A 416 1.92 -15.79 -2.72
CA LEU A 416 0.58 -16.09 -2.22
C LEU A 416 -0.48 -16.09 -3.34
N MET A 417 -0.34 -15.21 -4.33
CA MET A 417 -1.20 -15.19 -5.52
C MET A 417 -1.00 -16.43 -6.39
N GLU A 418 0.26 -16.84 -6.62
CA GLU A 418 0.59 -18.06 -7.39
C GLU A 418 0.03 -19.33 -6.73
N MET A 419 0.02 -19.40 -5.40
CA MET A 419 -0.55 -20.52 -4.64
C MET A 419 -2.09 -20.48 -4.52
N GLY A 420 -2.76 -19.45 -5.06
CA GLY A 420 -4.21 -19.31 -4.93
C GLY A 420 -4.67 -19.12 -3.48
N ALA A 421 -3.89 -18.42 -2.65
CA ALA A 421 -4.23 -18.21 -1.25
C ALA A 421 -5.59 -17.51 -1.07
N PRO A 422 -6.35 -17.80 0.00
CA PRO A 422 -7.63 -17.14 0.28
C PRO A 422 -7.56 -15.61 0.25
N GLU A 423 -8.63 -14.97 -0.23
CA GLU A 423 -8.68 -13.51 -0.45
C GLU A 423 -8.42 -12.70 0.83
N ILE A 424 -8.78 -13.23 2.00
CA ILE A 424 -8.50 -12.60 3.31
C ILE A 424 -6.99 -12.44 3.53
N ILE A 425 -6.20 -13.46 3.17
CA ILE A 425 -4.74 -13.45 3.31
C ILE A 425 -4.13 -12.50 2.28
N LEU A 426 -4.59 -12.56 1.02
CA LEU A 426 -4.15 -11.64 -0.04
C LEU A 426 -4.43 -10.19 0.32
N ARG A 427 -5.62 -9.89 0.85
CA ARG A 427 -6.02 -8.57 1.34
C ARG A 427 -5.08 -8.04 2.41
N ASN A 428 -4.77 -8.86 3.41
CA ASN A 428 -3.85 -8.46 4.48
C ASN A 428 -2.44 -8.16 3.93
N GLU A 429 -1.93 -8.98 3.01
CA GLU A 429 -0.62 -8.74 2.42
C GLU A 429 -0.61 -7.50 1.50
N ARG A 430 -1.70 -7.23 0.76
CA ARG A 430 -1.88 -5.97 0.00
C ARG A 430 -1.88 -4.74 0.91
N ARG A 431 -2.57 -4.79 2.06
CA ARG A 431 -2.52 -3.73 3.08
C ARG A 431 -1.10 -3.52 3.61
N MET A 432 -0.40 -4.60 3.94
CA MET A 432 0.99 -4.53 4.42
C MET A 432 1.94 -3.97 3.36
N LEU A 433 1.71 -4.25 2.07
CA LEU A 433 2.46 -3.67 0.96
C LEU A 433 2.21 -2.16 0.83
N GLN A 434 0.94 -1.72 0.88
CA GLN A 434 0.56 -0.31 0.92
C GLN A 434 1.29 0.41 2.07
N GLU A 435 1.26 -0.17 3.27
CA GLU A 435 1.93 0.38 4.43
C GLU A 435 3.46 0.44 4.29
N ALA A 436 4.08 -0.54 3.62
CA ALA A 436 5.52 -0.54 3.39
C ALA A 436 5.94 0.59 2.43
N VAL A 437 5.18 0.81 1.35
CA VAL A 437 5.42 1.91 0.40
C VAL A 437 5.16 3.27 1.06
N ASP A 438 4.11 3.39 1.87
CA ASP A 438 3.85 4.61 2.64
C ASP A 438 5.03 4.98 3.54
N ALA A 439 5.65 3.99 4.18
CA ALA A 439 6.79 4.22 5.06
C ALA A 439 8.04 4.67 4.28
N LEU A 440 8.25 4.15 3.07
CA LEU A 440 9.30 4.65 2.19
C LEU A 440 9.08 6.13 1.83
N ILE A 441 7.84 6.51 1.53
CA ILE A 441 7.51 7.88 1.11
C ILE A 441 7.52 8.85 2.30
N HIS A 442 6.79 8.55 3.38
CA HIS A 442 6.62 9.45 4.54
C HIS A 442 6.31 8.70 5.86
N ASN A 443 7.33 8.08 6.46
CA ASN A 443 7.19 7.26 7.66
C ASN A 443 6.71 8.02 8.91
N GLU A 444 7.22 9.22 9.16
CA GLU A 444 6.91 9.99 10.39
C GLU A 444 5.43 10.36 10.53
N LYS A 445 4.69 10.54 9.41
CA LYS A 445 3.26 10.88 9.41
C LYS A 445 2.35 9.66 9.50
N LYS A 446 2.90 8.46 9.59
CA LYS A 446 2.10 7.26 9.82
C LYS A 446 1.66 7.22 11.29
N ASP A 447 0.46 6.69 11.52
CA ASP A 447 -0.06 6.45 12.86
C ASP A 447 0.90 5.55 13.67
N ASN A 448 1.43 4.52 13.00
CA ASN A 448 2.49 3.64 13.51
C ASN A 448 3.72 3.69 12.60
N PRO A 449 4.72 4.54 12.89
CA PRO A 449 5.95 4.62 12.13
C PRO A 449 6.77 3.33 12.26
N ILE A 450 7.39 2.91 11.15
CA ILE A 450 8.32 1.78 11.16
C ILE A 450 9.59 2.20 11.91
N ARG A 451 9.92 1.45 12.96
CA ARG A 451 11.10 1.69 13.80
C ARG A 451 12.24 0.73 13.44
N GLY A 452 13.47 1.23 13.59
CA GLY A 452 14.68 0.43 13.49
C GLY A 452 14.94 -0.39 14.77
N ARG A 453 16.09 -1.07 14.80
CA ARG A 453 16.51 -1.87 15.98
C ARG A 453 16.66 -1.01 17.23
N ASP A 454 17.06 0.25 17.05
CA ASP A 454 17.28 1.21 18.14
C ASP A 454 15.98 1.86 18.66
N GLY A 455 14.80 1.38 18.23
CA GLY A 455 13.50 1.95 18.59
C GLY A 455 13.18 3.30 17.93
N ARG A 456 14.15 3.95 17.27
CA ARG A 456 13.92 5.19 16.51
C ARG A 456 13.13 4.93 15.21
N PRO A 457 12.23 5.84 14.80
CA PRO A 457 11.62 5.79 13.46
C PRO A 457 12.69 5.85 12.35
N LEU A 458 12.52 5.03 11.33
CA LEU A 458 13.37 5.04 10.13
C LEU A 458 13.09 6.29 9.29
N LYS A 459 14.14 6.91 8.76
CA LYS A 459 14.02 8.12 7.93
C LYS A 459 13.53 7.82 6.52
N SER A 460 12.41 8.41 6.14
CA SER A 460 11.78 8.26 4.82
C SER A 460 12.33 9.22 3.75
N LEU A 461 11.89 9.07 2.49
CA LEU A 461 12.26 9.96 1.39
C LEU A 461 11.85 11.41 1.67
N SER A 462 10.63 11.64 2.17
CA SER A 462 10.14 12.99 2.50
C SER A 462 10.99 13.65 3.58
N GLU A 463 11.35 12.92 4.63
CA GLU A 463 12.14 13.42 5.76
C GLU A 463 13.59 13.73 5.36
N ARG A 464 14.13 13.05 4.34
CA ARG A 464 15.45 13.40 3.77
C ARG A 464 15.42 14.71 2.99
N ILE A 465 14.25 15.13 2.48
CA ILE A 465 14.09 16.37 1.71
C ILE A 465 13.74 17.53 2.65
N GLN A 466 12.81 17.32 3.58
CA GLN A 466 12.21 18.33 4.44
C GLN A 466 12.97 18.54 5.76
N GLY A 467 12.64 19.62 6.47
CA GLY A 467 13.17 19.91 7.81
C GLY A 467 14.54 20.60 7.82
N LYS A 468 15.02 20.95 9.03
CA LYS A 468 16.31 21.66 9.23
C LYS A 468 17.51 20.85 8.74
N GLN A 469 17.45 19.54 8.93
CA GLN A 469 18.49 18.59 8.52
C GLN A 469 18.26 18.00 7.12
N GLY A 470 17.19 18.43 6.43
CA GLY A 470 16.84 17.97 5.10
C GLY A 470 17.76 18.53 4.01
N ARG A 471 17.70 17.89 2.84
CA ARG A 471 18.59 18.16 1.71
C ARG A 471 18.49 19.60 1.21
N LEU A 472 17.28 20.18 1.16
CA LEU A 472 17.08 21.54 0.68
C LEU A 472 17.79 22.57 1.57
N ARG A 473 17.61 22.49 2.90
CA ARG A 473 18.15 23.49 3.83
C ARG A 473 19.63 23.30 4.13
N ARG A 474 20.07 22.05 4.33
CA ARG A 474 21.44 21.75 4.80
C ARG A 474 22.47 21.59 3.68
N HIS A 475 22.04 21.20 2.48
CA HIS A 475 22.95 20.83 1.40
C HIS A 475 22.75 21.62 0.10
N LEU A 476 21.65 22.36 -0.05
CA LEU A 476 21.45 23.26 -1.20
C LEU A 476 21.55 24.72 -0.80
N LEU A 477 20.84 25.17 0.24
CA LEU A 477 20.90 26.57 0.70
C LEU A 477 22.18 26.92 1.46
N GLY A 478 22.79 25.93 2.12
CA GLY A 478 24.09 26.06 2.76
C GLY A 478 24.95 24.87 2.38
N ARG A 479 26.24 25.09 2.18
CA ARG A 479 27.24 24.04 1.97
C ARG A 479 28.46 24.32 2.80
N ARG A 480 29.19 23.25 3.14
CA ARG A 480 30.57 23.40 3.57
C ARG A 480 31.37 23.84 2.35
N VAL A 481 32.21 24.85 2.55
CA VAL A 481 33.05 25.42 1.51
C VAL A 481 34.50 25.14 1.86
N ASP A 482 35.28 24.78 0.85
CA ASP A 482 36.71 24.69 0.96
C ASP A 482 37.32 26.10 1.12
N TYR A 483 38.61 26.18 1.47
CA TYR A 483 39.31 27.46 1.71
C TYR A 483 38.62 28.35 2.75
N SER A 484 38.15 27.74 3.85
CA SER A 484 37.54 28.44 4.97
C SER A 484 38.20 28.06 6.30
N GLY A 485 38.25 29.01 7.23
CA GLY A 485 38.87 28.85 8.55
C GLY A 485 38.03 29.47 9.65
N ARG A 486 38.25 29.03 10.90
CA ARG A 486 37.61 29.59 12.08
C ARG A 486 38.63 29.75 13.20
N ALA A 487 38.70 30.94 13.77
CA ALA A 487 39.53 31.26 14.93
C ALA A 487 38.77 32.18 15.88
N VAL A 488 39.27 32.28 17.13
CA VAL A 488 38.75 33.25 18.12
C VAL A 488 39.23 34.64 17.75
N ILE A 489 38.34 35.63 17.79
CA ILE A 489 38.69 37.03 17.54
C ILE A 489 39.28 37.66 18.80
N VAL A 490 40.36 38.43 18.63
CA VAL A 490 41.02 39.19 19.70
C VAL A 490 41.23 40.62 19.23
N VAL A 491 41.01 41.60 20.10
CA VAL A 491 41.17 43.02 19.76
C VAL A 491 42.65 43.37 19.59
N ASN A 492 42.98 44.02 18.47
CA ASN A 492 44.30 44.61 18.24
C ASN A 492 44.14 46.08 17.80
N PRO A 493 44.32 47.05 18.71
CA PRO A 493 44.14 48.47 18.42
C PRO A 493 45.11 49.05 17.37
N LYS A 494 46.17 48.32 17.01
CA LYS A 494 47.18 48.79 16.04
C LYS A 494 46.78 48.56 14.58
N LEU A 495 45.74 47.77 14.31
CA LEU A 495 45.28 47.47 12.96
C LEU A 495 44.44 48.61 12.38
N LYS A 496 44.59 48.88 11.08
CA LYS A 496 43.72 49.81 10.35
C LYS A 496 42.35 49.19 10.08
N LEU A 497 41.35 50.01 9.75
CA LEU A 497 39.95 49.57 9.52
C LEU A 497 39.82 48.45 8.47
N TYR A 498 40.69 48.44 7.46
CA TYR A 498 40.69 47.46 6.36
C TYR A 498 41.60 46.25 6.61
N GLN A 499 42.19 46.12 7.80
CA GLN A 499 43.14 45.07 8.13
C GLN A 499 42.58 44.11 9.19
N CYS A 500 42.96 42.84 9.10
CA CYS A 500 42.73 41.84 10.13
C CYS A 500 44.01 41.03 10.38
N GLY A 501 44.17 40.53 11.60
CA GLY A 501 45.25 39.61 11.94
C GLY A 501 44.83 38.16 11.69
N ILE A 502 45.53 37.46 10.81
CA ILE A 502 45.31 36.03 10.54
C ILE A 502 46.46 35.22 11.15
N PRO A 503 46.19 34.17 11.94
CA PRO A 503 47.25 33.28 12.42
C PRO A 503 48.00 32.65 11.26
N LYS A 504 49.34 32.70 11.31
CA LYS A 504 50.24 32.16 10.28
C LYS A 504 49.89 30.71 9.87
N LYS A 505 49.58 29.85 10.83
CA LYS A 505 49.16 28.46 10.57
C LYS A 505 47.85 28.37 9.76
N MET A 506 46.90 29.27 10.03
CA MET A 506 45.63 29.33 9.30
C MET A 506 45.84 29.86 7.88
N ALA A 507 46.66 30.89 7.71
CA ALA A 507 47.02 31.42 6.40
C ALA A 507 47.68 30.35 5.53
N LEU A 508 48.63 29.58 6.08
CA LEU A 508 49.31 28.51 5.33
C LEU A 508 48.32 27.48 4.75
N GLU A 509 47.28 27.07 5.50
CA GLU A 509 46.27 26.13 5.00
C GLU A 509 45.29 26.78 3.99
N LEU A 510 44.87 28.02 4.24
CA LEU A 510 43.96 28.74 3.32
C LEU A 510 44.60 28.99 1.96
N PHE A 511 45.90 29.30 1.93
CA PHE A 511 46.65 29.62 0.72
C PHE A 511 47.45 28.43 0.18
N LYS A 512 47.21 27.20 0.68
CA LYS A 512 47.91 25.97 0.28
C LYS A 512 48.14 25.82 -1.24
N PRO A 513 47.13 25.99 -2.12
CA PRO A 513 47.35 25.84 -3.56
C PRO A 513 48.30 26.89 -4.15
N PHE A 514 48.26 28.12 -3.62
CA PHE A 514 49.10 29.23 -4.10
C PHE A 514 50.54 29.09 -3.63
N VAL A 515 50.73 28.61 -2.39
CA VAL A 515 52.06 28.28 -1.84
C VAL A 515 52.68 27.14 -2.64
N LEU A 516 51.92 26.07 -2.90
CA LEU A 516 52.38 24.95 -3.73
C LEU A 516 52.72 25.37 -5.16
N ALA A 517 51.98 26.31 -5.74
CA ALA A 517 52.26 26.80 -7.09
C ALA A 517 53.59 27.57 -7.19
N ARG A 518 54.08 28.17 -6.09
CA ARG A 518 55.37 28.87 -6.03
C ARG A 518 56.53 27.98 -5.56
N LEU A 519 56.23 26.88 -4.86
CA LEU A 519 57.21 25.86 -4.50
C LEU A 519 57.43 24.93 -5.69
N GLU A 520 58.41 25.26 -6.54
CA GLU A 520 58.80 24.40 -7.67
C GLU A 520 59.15 22.99 -7.17
N ASN A 521 58.65 21.95 -7.86
CA ASN A 521 58.91 20.52 -7.60
C ASN A 521 58.25 19.89 -6.35
N VAL A 522 57.27 20.52 -5.71
CA VAL A 522 56.51 19.90 -4.60
C VAL A 522 55.14 19.40 -5.08
N THR A 523 54.85 18.11 -4.89
CA THR A 523 53.53 17.55 -5.22
C THR A 523 52.53 17.77 -4.08
N PHE A 524 51.23 17.73 -4.40
CA PHE A 524 50.17 17.92 -3.39
C PHE A 524 50.20 16.86 -2.28
N SER A 525 50.69 15.65 -2.58
CA SER A 525 50.86 14.55 -1.62
C SER A 525 51.94 14.81 -0.57
N ASP A 526 52.95 15.61 -0.90
CA ASP A 526 54.10 15.87 0.00
C ASP A 526 53.87 17.13 0.86
N TYR A 527 52.73 17.81 0.69
CA TYR A 527 52.45 19.08 1.35
C TYR A 527 52.40 18.99 2.87
N ASP A 528 51.89 17.89 3.44
CA ASP A 528 51.83 17.77 4.90
C ASP A 528 53.24 17.67 5.52
N GLU A 529 54.20 17.09 4.80
CA GLU A 529 55.60 17.06 5.18
C GLU A 529 56.22 18.47 5.10
N VAL A 530 56.00 19.18 3.97
CA VAL A 530 56.45 20.57 3.79
C VAL A 530 55.87 21.50 4.86
N LYS A 531 54.58 21.35 5.19
CA LYS A 531 53.92 22.10 6.25
C LYS A 531 54.56 21.84 7.61
N ASN A 532 54.79 20.57 7.96
CA ASN A 532 55.38 20.21 9.25
C ASN A 532 56.82 20.74 9.37
N ARG A 533 57.61 20.66 8.30
CA ARG A 533 58.98 21.21 8.23
C ARG A 533 58.99 22.73 8.30
N ALA A 534 58.07 23.42 7.62
CA ALA A 534 57.91 24.88 7.72
C ALA A 534 57.49 25.33 9.13
N LEU A 535 56.65 24.54 9.82
CA LEU A 535 56.25 24.78 11.21
C LEU A 535 57.35 24.47 12.23
N ALA A 536 58.24 23.50 11.92
CA ALA A 536 59.43 23.18 12.69
C ALA A 536 60.57 24.20 12.50
N GLY A 537 60.42 25.13 11.55
CA GLY A 537 61.41 26.18 11.26
C GLY A 537 62.48 25.77 10.24
N GLU A 538 62.36 24.60 9.61
CA GLU A 538 63.34 24.05 8.67
C GLU A 538 63.22 24.61 7.25
N LEU A 539 62.09 25.26 6.92
CA LEU A 539 61.79 25.84 5.60
C LEU A 539 61.28 27.29 5.75
N PRO A 540 62.18 28.27 5.99
CA PRO A 540 61.80 29.68 6.12
C PRO A 540 61.24 30.28 4.82
N GLU A 541 61.65 29.78 3.66
CA GLU A 541 61.20 30.21 2.34
C GLU A 541 59.66 30.16 2.17
N VAL A 542 59.01 29.20 2.81
CA VAL A 542 57.54 29.06 2.80
C VAL A 542 56.87 30.27 3.45
N TRP A 543 57.49 30.86 4.48
CA TRP A 543 56.98 32.05 5.15
C TRP A 543 57.19 33.31 4.31
N ASP A 544 58.31 33.41 3.60
CA ASP A 544 58.57 34.53 2.69
C ASP A 544 57.59 34.51 1.50
N ILE A 545 57.35 33.33 0.93
CA ILE A 545 56.35 33.10 -0.11
C ILE A 545 54.95 33.47 0.39
N LEU A 546 54.59 33.04 1.61
CA LEU A 546 53.30 33.36 2.20
C LEU A 546 53.16 34.87 2.44
N ASP A 547 54.20 35.54 2.97
CA ASP A 547 54.21 36.98 3.19
C ASP A 547 54.11 37.78 1.89
N GLU A 548 54.62 37.24 0.77
CA GLU A 548 54.42 37.82 -0.56
C GLU A 548 52.99 37.57 -1.11
N LEU A 549 52.41 36.40 -0.86
CA LEU A 549 51.05 36.04 -1.31
C LEU A 549 49.94 36.82 -0.59
N ILE A 550 50.19 37.25 0.66
CA ILE A 550 49.22 37.96 1.50
C ILE A 550 49.36 39.50 1.45
N LYS A 551 50.37 40.02 0.75
CA LYS A 551 50.51 41.45 0.43
C LYS A 551 49.61 41.81 -0.75
#